data_AF-A0A6C0NCV7-F1
#
_entry.id   AF-A0A6C0NCV7-F1
#
_cell.length_a   1.000
_cell.length_b   1.000
_cell.length_c   1.000
_cell.angle_alpha   90.00
_cell.angle_beta   90.00
_cell.angle_gamma   90.00
#
_symmetry.space_group_name_H-M   'P 1'
#
loop_
_entity.id
_entity.type
_entity.pdbx_description
1 polymer ?
#
loop_
_entity_poly.entity_id
_entity_poly.type
_entity_poly.pdbx_seq_one_letter_code
_entity_poly.pdbx_strand_id
1 'polypeptide(L)'
;MVDNANAGLIFVLAMIDAILIGIAEEVAFRGIILGGLAQRIKPLYAVLLSAILFAALHLLNVLGGVTLSDVLNQMLSTFLMGIFLGAVYIYTRNIFYPIFFHFAWDYVFLNNGLGAVSFAPMLFIATVVLEVIVIIWVLWKMRKVETLRQKVK
;
A
#
# COMPACT_ATOMS: atom_id res chain seq x y z
N MET A 1 -28.41 21.55 -0.85
CA MET A 1 -27.37 22.17 -1.68
C MET A 1 -26.13 22.22 -0.81
N VAL A 2 -25.08 21.47 -1.12
CA VAL A 2 -23.81 21.57 -0.38
C VAL A 2 -23.14 22.83 -0.89
N ASP A 3 -22.98 23.85 -0.05
CA ASP A 3 -22.28 25.07 -0.42
C ASP A 3 -20.85 24.73 -0.85
N ASN A 4 -20.34 25.35 -1.94
CA ASN A 4 -19.03 25.04 -2.51
C ASN A 4 -17.86 25.15 -1.51
N ALA A 5 -18.02 25.97 -0.46
CA ALA A 5 -17.06 26.08 0.64
C ALA A 5 -16.94 24.76 1.45
N ASN A 6 -18.05 24.04 1.64
CA ASN A 6 -18.06 22.75 2.32
C ASN A 6 -17.43 21.66 1.44
N ALA A 7 -17.63 21.73 0.12
CA ALA A 7 -17.00 20.80 -0.82
C ALA A 7 -15.47 20.94 -0.86
N GLY A 8 -14.96 22.18 -0.90
CA GLY A 8 -13.52 22.45 -0.84
C GLY A 8 -12.89 21.99 0.47
N LEU A 9 -13.58 22.19 1.60
CA LEU A 9 -13.11 21.73 2.91
C LEU A 9 -13.05 20.20 2.99
N ILE A 10 -14.09 19.49 2.54
CA ILE A 10 -14.13 18.02 2.53
C ILE A 10 -12.98 17.45 1.69
N PHE A 11 -12.73 18.03 0.51
CA PHE A 11 -11.61 17.63 -0.34
C PHE A 11 -10.26 17.77 0.37
N VAL A 12 -9.99 18.92 0.99
CA VAL A 12 -8.72 19.16 1.70
C VAL A 12 -8.55 18.19 2.87
N LEU A 13 -9.61 17.97 3.65
CA LEU A 13 -9.57 17.04 4.78
C LEU A 13 -9.31 15.59 4.33
N ALA A 14 -9.96 15.13 3.26
CA ALA A 14 -9.72 13.80 2.71
C ALA A 14 -8.26 13.63 2.21
N MET A 15 -7.68 14.69 1.64
CA MET A 15 -6.29 14.68 1.18
C MET A 15 -5.32 14.59 2.37
N ILE A 16 -5.56 15.37 3.43
CA ILE A 16 -4.74 15.32 4.65
C ILE A 16 -4.83 13.95 5.30
N ASP A 17 -6.03 13.40 5.44
CA ASP A 17 -6.27 12.09 6.04
C ASP A 17 -5.50 10.99 5.29
N ALA A 18 -5.65 10.91 3.96
CA ALA A 18 -4.94 9.93 3.14
C ALA A 18 -3.41 10.06 3.23
N ILE A 19 -2.87 11.28 3.33
CA ILE A 19 -1.42 11.49 3.52
C ILE A 19 -0.98 11.00 4.90
N LEU A 20 -1.72 11.33 5.95
CA LEU A 20 -1.37 10.95 7.31
C LEU A 20 -1.44 9.43 7.51
N ILE A 21 -2.47 8.78 6.96
CA ILE A 21 -2.60 7.32 6.93
C ILE A 21 -1.40 6.71 6.20
N GLY A 22 -1.13 7.17 4.97
CA GLY A 22 0.00 6.67 4.17
C GLY A 22 1.34 6.83 4.88
N ILE A 23 1.58 7.96 5.56
CA ILE A 23 2.80 8.16 6.36
C ILE A 23 2.86 7.16 7.53
N ALA A 24 1.80 7.09 8.33
CA ALA A 24 1.77 6.26 9.53
C ALA A 24 1.98 4.79 9.20
N GLU A 25 1.25 4.28 8.21
CA GLU A 25 1.31 2.89 7.80
C GLU A 25 2.64 2.55 7.12
N GLU A 26 3.14 3.38 6.19
CA GLU A 26 4.41 3.08 5.53
C GLU A 26 5.62 3.17 6.48
N VAL A 27 5.62 4.11 7.43
CA VAL A 27 6.66 4.15 8.47
C VAL A 27 6.66 2.88 9.31
N ALA A 28 5.49 2.42 9.75
CA ALA A 28 5.36 1.21 10.56
C ALA A 28 5.76 -0.05 9.77
N PHE A 29 5.17 -0.26 8.60
CA PHE A 29 5.34 -1.51 7.86
C PHE A 29 6.60 -1.54 7.01
N ARG A 30 6.98 -0.45 6.35
CA ARG A 30 8.15 -0.44 5.44
C ARG A 30 9.40 -0.01 6.19
N GLY A 31 9.31 1.08 6.93
CA GLY A 31 10.42 1.60 7.74
C GLY A 31 10.87 0.60 8.81
N ILE A 32 9.95 0.22 9.70
CA ILE A 32 10.28 -0.56 10.91
C ILE A 32 10.22 -2.07 10.63
N ILE A 33 9.06 -2.60 10.24
CA ILE A 33 8.84 -4.06 10.12
C ILE A 33 9.68 -4.64 8.98
N LEU A 34 9.46 -4.20 7.75
CA LEU A 34 10.19 -4.69 6.57
C LEU A 34 11.69 -4.36 6.67
N GLY A 35 12.02 -3.12 7.05
CA GLY A 35 13.40 -2.69 7.24
C GLY A 35 14.17 -3.58 8.24
N GLY A 36 13.53 -3.96 9.35
CA GLY A 36 14.10 -4.88 10.33
C GLY A 36 14.17 -6.33 9.84
N LEU A 37 13.10 -6.84 9.22
CA LEU A 37 13.04 -8.20 8.70
C LEU A 37 14.10 -8.43 7.61
N ALA A 38 14.25 -7.51 6.66
CA ALA A 38 15.16 -7.66 5.53
C ALA A 38 16.66 -7.69 5.92
N GLN A 39 16.99 -7.30 7.15
CA GLN A 39 18.34 -7.45 7.71
C GLN A 39 18.62 -8.85 8.25
N ARG A 40 17.58 -9.61 8.60
CA ARG A 40 17.68 -10.91 9.29
C ARG A 40 17.31 -12.09 8.41
N ILE A 41 16.41 -11.90 7.46
CA ILE A 41 15.91 -12.94 6.55
C ILE A 41 16.01 -12.48 5.09
N LYS A 42 15.76 -13.42 4.15
CA LYS A 42 15.78 -13.09 2.72
C LYS A 42 14.76 -11.99 2.41
N PRO A 43 15.09 -10.99 1.58
CA PRO A 43 14.19 -9.86 1.30
C PRO A 43 12.84 -10.30 0.73
N LEU A 44 12.84 -11.37 -0.06
CA LEU A 44 11.61 -11.99 -0.54
C LEU A 44 10.65 -12.34 0.61
N TYR A 45 11.13 -13.05 1.63
CA TYR A 45 10.32 -13.44 2.79
C TYR A 45 9.98 -12.24 3.69
N ALA A 46 10.89 -11.28 3.81
CA ALA A 46 10.64 -10.04 4.54
C ALA A 46 9.48 -9.24 3.93
N VAL A 47 9.45 -9.09 2.60
CA VAL A 47 8.37 -8.41 1.87
C VAL A 47 7.05 -9.16 2.05
N LEU A 48 7.03 -10.48 1.85
CA LEU A 48 5.81 -11.27 1.99
C LEU A 48 5.25 -11.21 3.41
N LEU A 49 6.10 -11.35 4.43
CA LEU A 49 5.65 -11.29 5.83
C LEU A 49 5.15 -9.89 6.18
N SER A 50 5.85 -8.84 5.77
CA SER A 50 5.40 -7.46 5.97
C SER A 50 4.05 -7.20 5.30
N ALA A 51 3.83 -7.73 4.08
CA ALA A 51 2.57 -7.58 3.36
C ALA A 51 1.42 -8.34 4.04
N ILE A 52 1.66 -9.54 4.58
CA ILE A 52 0.66 -10.28 5.35
C ILE A 52 0.26 -9.49 6.60
N LEU A 53 1.23 -8.98 7.35
CA LEU A 53 0.96 -8.19 8.56
C LEU A 53 0.19 -6.90 8.24
N PHE A 54 0.54 -6.26 7.12
CA PHE A 54 -0.15 -5.07 6.62
C PHE A 54 -1.60 -5.36 6.26
N ALA A 55 -1.86 -6.41 5.49
CA ALA A 55 -3.22 -6.85 5.19
C ALA A 55 -4.00 -7.23 6.45
N ALA A 56 -3.37 -7.95 7.40
CA ALA A 56 -4.00 -8.37 8.64
C ALA A 56 -4.44 -7.20 9.53
N LEU A 57 -3.75 -6.05 9.49
CA LEU A 57 -4.16 -4.85 10.23
C LEU A 57 -5.60 -4.43 9.90
N HIS A 58 -6.02 -4.62 8.64
CA HIS A 58 -7.34 -4.22 8.16
C HIS A 58 -8.49 -5.05 8.73
N LEU A 59 -8.21 -6.20 9.39
CA LEU A 59 -9.23 -6.92 10.16
C LEU A 59 -9.85 -6.06 11.26
N LEU A 60 -9.11 -5.06 11.76
CA LEU A 60 -9.64 -4.11 12.75
C LEU A 60 -10.80 -3.28 12.21
N ASN A 61 -10.95 -3.13 10.89
CA ASN A 61 -12.05 -2.39 10.28
C ASN A 61 -13.42 -3.06 10.51
N VAL A 62 -13.44 -4.37 10.82
CA VAL A 62 -14.67 -5.04 11.28
C VAL A 62 -15.19 -4.42 12.57
N LEU A 63 -14.30 -4.03 13.49
CA LEU A 63 -14.67 -3.34 14.72
C LEU A 63 -15.20 -1.93 14.46
N GLY A 64 -14.79 -1.33 13.34
CA GLY A 64 -15.31 -0.04 12.83
C GLY A 64 -16.64 -0.15 12.09
N GLY A 65 -17.23 -1.35 11.97
CA GLY A 65 -18.53 -1.57 11.34
C GLY A 65 -18.49 -1.94 9.85
N VAL A 66 -17.31 -2.15 9.27
CA VAL A 66 -17.17 -2.66 7.89
C VAL A 66 -17.55 -4.14 7.85
N THR A 67 -18.27 -4.58 6.82
CA THR A 67 -18.67 -5.99 6.72
C THR A 67 -17.45 -6.90 6.57
N LEU A 68 -17.53 -8.13 7.08
CA LEU A 68 -16.43 -9.08 6.95
C LEU A 68 -16.09 -9.36 5.48
N SER A 69 -17.09 -9.42 4.59
CA SER A 69 -16.88 -9.61 3.15
C SER A 69 -16.05 -8.49 2.54
N ASP A 70 -16.37 -7.24 2.88
CA ASP A 70 -15.64 -6.07 2.37
C ASP A 70 -14.22 -6.01 2.94
N VAL A 71 -14.05 -6.35 4.22
CA VAL A 71 -12.71 -6.43 4.83
C VAL A 71 -11.87 -7.53 4.17
N LEU A 72 -12.44 -8.69 3.83
CA LEU A 72 -11.69 -9.74 3.13
C LEU A 72 -11.24 -9.30 1.73
N ASN A 73 -12.07 -8.55 1.01
CA ASN A 73 -11.68 -7.94 -0.27
C ASN A 73 -10.58 -6.88 -0.07
N GLN A 74 -10.70 -6.05 0.97
CA GLN A 74 -9.69 -5.06 1.34
C GLN A 74 -8.36 -5.73 1.70
N MET A 75 -8.38 -6.83 2.46
CA MET A 75 -7.18 -7.59 2.81
C MET A 75 -6.48 -8.16 1.58
N LEU A 76 -7.23 -8.67 0.59
CA LEU A 76 -6.64 -9.17 -0.65
C LEU A 76 -5.96 -8.03 -1.43
N SER A 77 -6.63 -6.89 -1.58
CA SER A 77 -6.08 -5.73 -2.28
C SER A 77 -4.86 -5.14 -1.55
N THR A 78 -4.96 -4.96 -0.24
CA THR A 78 -3.87 -4.43 0.59
C THR A 78 -2.71 -5.40 0.72
N PHE A 79 -2.92 -6.71 0.58
CA PHE A 79 -1.83 -7.68 0.49
C PHE A 79 -1.00 -7.51 -0.80
N LEU A 80 -1.66 -7.34 -1.95
CA LEU A 80 -0.99 -7.10 -3.24
C LEU A 80 -0.22 -5.77 -3.22
N MET A 81 -0.89 -4.69 -2.81
CA MET A 81 -0.27 -3.39 -2.58
C MET A 81 0.86 -3.48 -1.55
N GLY A 82 0.63 -4.30 -0.52
CA GLY A 82 1.57 -4.81 0.46
C GLY A 82 2.93 -5.12 -0.13
N ILE A 83 2.92 -6.07 -1.07
CA ILE A 83 4.08 -6.59 -1.78
C ILE A 83 4.67 -5.51 -2.69
N PHE A 84 3.84 -4.78 -3.45
CA PHE A 84 4.30 -3.73 -4.36
C PHE A 84 5.06 -2.62 -3.63
N LEU A 85 4.49 -2.03 -2.57
CA LEU A 85 5.12 -0.97 -1.79
C LEU A 85 6.38 -1.48 -1.07
N GLY A 86 6.33 -2.70 -0.53
CA GLY A 86 7.50 -3.35 0.06
C GLY A 86 8.65 -3.51 -0.95
N ALA A 87 8.33 -3.93 -2.16
CA ALA A 87 9.27 -4.02 -3.27
C ALA A 87 9.88 -2.64 -3.62
N VAL A 88 9.04 -1.63 -3.82
CA VAL A 88 9.46 -0.25 -4.10
C VAL A 88 10.41 0.25 -3.01
N TYR A 89 10.08 0.04 -1.73
CA TYR A 89 10.94 0.43 -0.62
C TYR A 89 12.31 -0.24 -0.65
N ILE A 90 12.36 -1.56 -0.87
CA ILE A 90 13.65 -2.29 -0.92
C ILE A 90 14.53 -1.82 -2.08
N TYR A 91 13.96 -1.56 -3.25
CA TYR A 91 14.72 -1.11 -4.42
C TYR A 91 15.17 0.33 -4.32
N THR A 92 14.28 1.23 -3.91
CA THR A 92 14.57 2.67 -3.85
C THR A 92 15.32 3.07 -2.59
N ARG A 93 15.20 2.28 -1.51
CA ARG A 93 15.65 2.62 -0.15
C ARG A 93 15.15 3.99 0.31
N ASN A 94 13.97 4.38 -0.17
CA ASN A 94 13.39 5.68 0.09
C ASN A 94 11.90 5.50 0.40
N ILE A 95 11.51 5.93 1.60
CA ILE A 95 10.16 5.77 2.13
C ILE A 95 9.13 6.73 1.50
N PHE A 96 9.59 7.81 0.87
CA PHE A 96 8.69 8.76 0.21
C PHE A 96 7.97 8.16 -0.99
N TYR A 97 8.57 7.20 -1.71
CA TYR A 97 7.90 6.54 -2.83
C TYR A 97 6.73 5.66 -2.36
N PRO A 98 6.90 4.74 -1.39
CA PRO A 98 5.77 4.02 -0.82
C PRO A 98 4.66 4.94 -0.30
N ILE A 99 5.02 6.00 0.44
CA ILE A 99 4.04 6.96 0.98
C ILE A 99 3.23 7.61 -0.15
N PHE A 100 3.89 8.06 -1.22
CA PHE A 100 3.21 8.69 -2.35
C PHE A 100 2.24 7.73 -3.04
N PHE A 101 2.66 6.50 -3.32
CA PHE A 101 1.80 5.50 -3.96
C PHE A 101 0.63 5.10 -3.08
N HIS A 102 0.86 4.92 -1.78
CA HIS A 102 -0.19 4.60 -0.81
C HIS A 102 -1.23 5.72 -0.72
N PHE A 103 -0.78 6.96 -0.51
CA PHE A 103 -1.65 8.14 -0.53
C PHE A 103 -2.51 8.21 -1.80
N ALA A 104 -1.91 8.02 -2.97
CA ALA A 104 -2.62 8.09 -4.24
C ALA A 104 -3.70 7.00 -4.34
N TRP A 105 -3.42 5.80 -3.82
CA TRP A 105 -4.38 4.70 -3.77
C TRP A 105 -5.57 5.03 -2.87
N ASP A 106 -5.30 5.41 -1.62
CA ASP A 106 -6.33 5.74 -0.63
C ASP A 106 -7.21 6.87 -1.09
N TYR A 107 -6.61 7.93 -1.64
CA TYR A 107 -7.36 9.07 -2.13
C TYR A 107 -8.38 8.68 -3.22
N VAL A 108 -7.99 7.82 -4.16
CA VAL A 108 -8.87 7.35 -5.25
C VAL A 108 -10.01 6.48 -4.71
N PHE A 109 -9.72 5.58 -3.77
CA PHE A 109 -10.69 4.64 -3.21
C PHE A 109 -11.66 5.28 -2.23
N LEU A 110 -11.17 6.07 -1.28
CA LEU A 110 -11.99 6.69 -0.23
C LEU A 110 -12.99 7.70 -0.79
N ASN A 111 -12.67 8.35 -1.91
CA ASN A 111 -13.52 9.38 -2.51
C ASN A 111 -14.44 8.87 -3.63
N ASN A 112 -14.53 7.55 -3.85
CA ASN A 112 -15.24 6.98 -5.00
C ASN A 112 -14.82 7.62 -6.35
N GLY A 113 -13.55 8.02 -6.49
CA GLY A 113 -13.07 8.84 -7.60
C GLY A 113 -13.27 8.19 -8.98
N LEU A 114 -13.46 6.87 -9.00
CA LEU A 114 -13.69 6.08 -10.21
C LEU A 114 -15.15 6.14 -10.72
N GLY A 115 -16.12 6.54 -9.89
CA GLY A 115 -17.55 6.51 -10.24
C GLY A 115 -17.99 7.59 -11.23
N ALA A 116 -17.23 8.67 -11.36
CA ALA A 116 -17.54 9.81 -12.24
C ALA A 116 -16.93 9.70 -13.65
N VAL A 117 -16.07 8.70 -13.88
CA VAL A 117 -15.24 8.61 -15.09
C VAL A 117 -15.50 7.29 -15.80
N SER A 118 -16.08 7.35 -17.01
CA SER A 118 -16.54 6.17 -17.76
C SER A 118 -15.43 5.14 -18.07
N PHE A 119 -14.18 5.59 -18.19
CA PHE A 119 -13.01 4.73 -18.46
C PHE A 119 -12.22 4.32 -17.19
N ALA A 120 -12.60 4.81 -16.01
CA ALA A 120 -11.89 4.50 -14.77
C ALA A 120 -11.83 3.00 -14.43
N PRO A 121 -12.88 2.19 -14.64
CA PRO A 121 -12.78 0.74 -14.42
C PRO A 121 -11.70 0.07 -15.28
N MET A 122 -11.53 0.53 -16.53
CA MET A 122 -10.50 0.00 -17.43
C MET A 122 -9.09 0.40 -16.96
N LEU A 123 -8.91 1.64 -16.51
CA LEU A 123 -7.65 2.08 -15.91
C LEU A 123 -7.31 1.33 -14.63
N PHE A 124 -8.31 1.06 -13.79
CA PHE A 124 -8.12 0.30 -12.57
C PHE A 124 -7.62 -1.13 -12.88
N ILE A 125 -8.29 -1.82 -13.81
CA ILE A 125 -7.86 -3.16 -14.26
C ILE A 125 -6.44 -3.10 -14.82
N ALA A 126 -6.13 -2.12 -15.67
CA ALA A 126 -4.79 -1.97 -16.24
C ALA A 126 -3.72 -1.73 -15.15
N THR A 127 -4.05 -0.94 -14.13
CA THR A 127 -3.16 -0.66 -12.99
C THR A 127 -2.90 -1.91 -12.16
N VAL A 128 -3.94 -2.67 -11.81
CA VAL A 128 -3.80 -3.94 -11.06
C VAL A 128 -3.02 -4.97 -11.87
N VAL A 129 -3.25 -5.08 -13.18
CA VAL A 129 -2.48 -5.97 -14.06
C VAL A 129 -1.00 -5.58 -14.07
N LEU A 130 -0.71 -4.29 -14.22
CA LEU A 130 0.66 -3.78 -14.18
C LEU A 130 1.31 -4.05 -12.81
N GLU A 131 0.59 -3.83 -11.72
CA GLU A 131 1.03 -4.09 -10.37
C GLU A 131 1.40 -5.58 -10.19
N VAL A 132 0.53 -6.50 -10.62
CA VAL A 132 0.81 -7.95 -10.57
C VAL A 132 2.03 -8.31 -11.41
N ILE A 133 2.20 -7.75 -12.61
CA ILE A 133 3.38 -7.98 -13.45
C ILE A 133 4.65 -7.51 -12.73
N VAL A 134 4.63 -6.30 -12.16
CA VAL A 134 5.75 -5.74 -11.41
C VAL A 134 6.06 -6.61 -10.19
N ILE A 135 5.05 -7.04 -9.44
CA ILE A 135 5.19 -7.95 -8.30
C ILE A 135 5.90 -9.24 -8.74
N ILE A 136 5.41 -9.91 -9.79
CA ILE A 136 6.01 -11.17 -10.29
C ILE A 136 7.48 -10.94 -10.66
N TRP A 137 7.76 -9.88 -11.42
CA TRP A 137 9.12 -9.54 -11.83
C TRP A 137 10.04 -9.27 -10.64
N VAL A 138 9.56 -8.52 -9.65
CA VAL A 138 10.31 -8.22 -8.43
C VAL A 138 10.60 -9.49 -7.63
N LEU A 139 9.58 -10.31 -7.35
CA LEU A 139 9.74 -11.53 -6.56
C LEU A 139 10.74 -12.47 -7.25
N TRP A 140 10.67 -12.57 -8.58
CA TRP A 140 11.63 -13.35 -9.38
C TRP A 140 13.07 -12.82 -9.26
N LYS A 141 13.26 -11.51 -9.23
CA LYS A 141 14.59 -10.89 -9.06
C LYS A 141 15.10 -11.06 -7.62
N MET A 142 14.22 -10.98 -6.62
CA MET A 142 14.56 -11.10 -5.20
C MET A 142 14.88 -12.53 -4.75
N ARG A 143 14.46 -13.57 -5.50
CA ARG A 143 14.66 -14.99 -5.11
C ARG A 143 16.12 -15.39 -4.87
N LYS A 144 17.08 -14.65 -5.45
CA LYS A 144 18.52 -14.92 -5.35
C LYS A 144 19.21 -14.08 -4.26
N VAL A 145 18.48 -13.19 -3.58
CA VAL A 145 19.06 -12.30 -2.57
C VAL A 145 18.95 -12.94 -1.20
N GLU A 146 20.09 -13.17 -0.55
CA GLU A 146 20.13 -13.86 0.75
C GLU A 146 19.82 -12.95 1.95
N THR A 147 20.41 -11.75 2.04
CA THR A 147 20.04 -10.71 3.04
C THR A 147 20.46 -9.33 2.55
N LEU A 148 19.83 -8.26 3.05
CA LEU A 148 20.29 -6.87 2.82
C LEU A 148 21.29 -6.36 3.86
N ARG A 149 21.82 -7.25 4.70
CA ARG A 149 22.76 -6.90 5.76
C ARG A 149 23.94 -6.15 5.13
N GLN A 150 24.03 -4.84 5.41
CA GLN A 150 25.26 -4.13 5.10
C GLN A 150 26.36 -4.74 5.97
N LYS A 151 27.44 -5.22 5.36
CA LYS A 151 28.67 -5.50 6.10
C LYS A 151 29.09 -4.14 6.67
N VAL A 152 28.80 -3.92 7.95
CA VAL A 152 29.40 -2.82 8.70
C VAL A 152 30.90 -3.02 8.55
N LYS A 153 31.54 -2.13 7.79
CA LYS A 153 32.99 -2.03 7.74
C LYS A 153 33.46 -1.32 9.00
#